data_AF-A0A8T4ML74-F1
#
_entry.id   AF-A0A8T4ML74-F1
#
_cell.length_a   1.000
_cell.length_b   1.000
_cell.length_c   1.000
_cell.angle_alpha   90.00
_cell.angle_beta   90.00
_cell.angle_gamma   90.00
#
_symmetry.space_group_name_H-M   'P 1'
#
loop_
_entity.id
_entity.type
_entity.pdbx_description
1 polymer ?
#
loop_
_entity_poly.entity_id
_entity_poly.type
_entity_poly.pdbx_seq_one_letter_code
_entity_poly.pdbx_strand_id
1 'polypeptide(L)'
;MQPSLEQIAQSAEPAQNKQGCLYSLYKYAIDTFAMVSFSTPIGMANEILVAGMSVNDSIKVRIMSAIGCFVTARPYGKFRNFVFRKCGVDDTTGFVKKTTVDTLASAIFQTPLYTGILIASGADTRQTIVGATSMMLVAGLTGRPYGAYRDFCMKRCGIKPEYEDKIE
;
A
#
# COMPACT_ATOMS: atom_id res chain seq x y z
N MET A 1 32.72 -4.91 -40.18
CA MET A 1 31.25 -4.84 -40.32
C MET A 1 30.71 -4.40 -38.97
N GLN A 2 30.46 -3.10 -38.79
CA GLN A 2 29.91 -2.58 -37.52
C GLN A 2 28.40 -2.87 -37.50
N PRO A 3 27.86 -3.44 -36.41
CA PRO A 3 26.42 -3.67 -36.31
C PRO A 3 25.67 -2.33 -36.35
N SER A 4 24.55 -2.30 -37.07
CA SER A 4 23.66 -1.13 -37.16
C SER A 4 23.15 -0.75 -35.76
N LEU A 5 22.99 0.55 -35.47
CA LEU A 5 22.43 1.05 -34.21
C LEU A 5 21.08 0.41 -33.88
N GLU A 6 20.27 0.06 -34.88
CA GLU A 6 19.00 -0.64 -34.70
C GLU A 6 19.18 -2.08 -34.17
N GLN A 7 20.23 -2.78 -34.56
CA GLN A 7 20.53 -4.13 -34.07
C GLN A 7 20.99 -4.11 -32.61
N ILE A 8 21.69 -3.05 -32.21
CA ILE A 8 22.08 -2.83 -30.81
C ILE A 8 20.83 -2.49 -29.97
N ALA A 9 19.95 -1.62 -30.47
CA ALA A 9 18.69 -1.27 -29.80
C ALA A 9 17.76 -2.48 -29.61
N GLN A 10 17.56 -3.30 -30.66
CA GLN A 10 16.72 -4.50 -30.59
C GLN A 10 17.29 -5.60 -29.68
N SER A 11 18.62 -5.71 -29.56
CA SER A 11 19.24 -6.66 -28.61
C SER A 11 19.22 -6.17 -27.16
N ALA A 12 19.17 -4.85 -26.94
CA ALA A 12 19.05 -4.24 -25.62
C ALA A 12 17.61 -4.27 -25.07
N GLU A 13 16.61 -4.24 -25.96
CA GLU A 13 15.18 -4.24 -25.63
C GLU A 13 14.72 -5.40 -24.70
N PRO A 14 15.07 -6.68 -24.96
CA PRO A 14 14.67 -7.79 -24.09
C PRO A 14 15.37 -7.76 -22.72
N ALA A 15 16.58 -7.22 -22.64
CA ALA A 15 17.33 -7.06 -21.39
C ALA A 15 16.73 -5.93 -20.52
N GLN A 16 16.42 -4.78 -21.14
CA GLN A 16 15.75 -3.66 -20.48
C GLN A 16 14.34 -4.04 -19.99
N ASN A 17 13.58 -4.80 -20.79
CA ASN A 17 12.25 -5.26 -20.43
C ASN A 17 12.27 -6.23 -19.22
N LYS A 18 13.22 -7.18 -19.20
CA LYS A 18 13.40 -8.07 -18.03
C LYS A 18 13.83 -7.31 -16.77
N GLN A 19 14.71 -6.32 -16.90
CA GLN A 19 15.12 -5.46 -15.78
C GLN A 19 13.95 -4.65 -15.21
N GLY A 20 13.10 -4.08 -16.07
CA GLY A 20 11.88 -3.39 -15.66
C GLY A 20 10.87 -4.31 -14.94
N CYS A 21 10.69 -5.53 -15.45
CA CYS A 21 9.81 -6.52 -14.84
C CYS A 21 10.29 -6.95 -13.45
N LEU A 22 11.58 -7.28 -13.31
CA LEU A 22 12.18 -7.65 -12.02
C LEU A 22 12.09 -6.50 -11.01
N TYR A 23 12.33 -5.27 -11.45
CA TYR A 23 12.21 -4.09 -10.60
C TYR A 23 10.77 -3.86 -10.10
N SER A 24 9.76 -4.08 -10.97
CA SER A 24 8.34 -3.99 -10.60
C SER A 24 7.93 -5.07 -9.59
N LEU A 25 8.41 -6.31 -9.78
CA LEU A 25 8.19 -7.41 -8.83
C LEU A 25 8.86 -7.14 -7.49
N TYR A 26 10.08 -6.58 -7.51
CA TYR A 26 10.79 -6.23 -6.29
C TYR A 26 10.09 -5.10 -5.51
N LYS A 27 9.61 -4.05 -6.21
CA LYS A 27 8.74 -3.01 -5.63
C LYS A 27 7.49 -3.62 -4.99
N TYR A 28 6.84 -4.55 -5.68
CA TYR A 28 5.65 -5.24 -5.19
C TYR A 28 5.92 -6.06 -3.91
N ALA A 29 7.06 -6.76 -3.86
CA ALA A 29 7.46 -7.53 -2.69
C ALA A 29 7.68 -6.61 -1.47
N ILE A 30 8.30 -5.45 -1.65
CA ILE A 30 8.51 -4.47 -0.58
C ILE A 30 7.18 -3.85 -0.12
N ASP A 31 6.29 -3.51 -1.04
CA ASP A 31 4.95 -3.01 -0.72
C ASP A 31 4.17 -4.03 0.14
N THR A 32 4.22 -5.30 -0.26
CA THR A 32 3.55 -6.40 0.45
C THR A 32 4.18 -6.63 1.82
N PHE A 33 5.51 -6.68 1.88
CA PHE A 33 6.24 -6.83 3.13
C PHE A 33 5.88 -5.71 4.11
N ALA A 34 5.94 -4.46 3.67
CA ALA A 34 5.60 -3.30 4.50
C ALA A 34 4.16 -3.37 5.01
N MET A 35 3.21 -3.81 4.18
CA MET A 35 1.80 -3.96 4.59
C MET A 35 1.62 -5.08 5.62
N VAL A 36 2.22 -6.25 5.40
CA VAL A 36 2.10 -7.39 6.31
C VAL A 36 2.82 -7.12 7.64
N SER A 37 4.06 -6.63 7.61
CA SER A 37 4.84 -6.39 8.82
C SER A 37 4.26 -5.26 9.67
N PHE A 38 3.64 -4.23 9.05
CA PHE A 38 2.97 -3.16 9.78
C PHE A 38 1.64 -3.61 10.39
N SER A 39 0.82 -4.34 9.62
CA SER A 39 -0.52 -4.74 10.05
C SER A 39 -0.52 -5.90 11.04
N THR A 40 0.49 -6.77 11.03
CA THR A 40 0.54 -7.95 11.90
C THR A 40 0.54 -7.60 13.39
N PRO A 41 1.47 -6.80 13.94
CA PRO A 41 1.50 -6.52 15.38
C PRO A 41 0.26 -5.74 15.84
N ILE A 42 -0.21 -4.78 15.03
CA ILE A 42 -1.42 -3.99 15.34
C ILE A 42 -2.66 -4.89 15.31
N GLY A 43 -2.78 -5.74 14.29
CA GLY A 43 -3.89 -6.66 14.13
C GLY A 43 -3.93 -7.72 15.22
N MET A 44 -2.80 -8.35 15.54
CA MET A 44 -2.70 -9.33 16.62
C MET A 44 -3.02 -8.70 17.98
N ALA A 45 -2.53 -7.48 18.24
CA ALA A 45 -2.86 -6.76 19.48
C ALA A 45 -4.38 -6.49 19.57
N ASN A 46 -5.02 -6.04 18.49
CA ASN A 46 -6.47 -5.83 18.46
C ASN A 46 -7.25 -7.15 18.65
N GLU A 47 -6.84 -8.22 17.99
CA GLU A 47 -7.49 -9.52 18.08
C GLU A 47 -7.42 -10.12 19.49
N ILE A 48 -6.25 -10.06 20.13
CA ILE A 48 -6.03 -10.66 21.45
C ILE A 48 -6.60 -9.76 22.56
N LEU A 49 -6.32 -8.46 22.52
CA LEU A 49 -6.65 -7.54 23.62
C LEU A 49 -8.10 -7.04 23.56
N VAL A 50 -8.64 -6.81 22.35
CA VAL A 50 -9.96 -6.20 22.17
C VAL A 50 -11.01 -7.25 21.80
N ALA A 51 -10.69 -8.14 20.85
CA ALA A 51 -11.62 -9.17 20.42
C ALA A 51 -11.56 -10.46 21.26
N GLY A 52 -10.60 -10.58 22.18
CA GLY A 52 -10.46 -11.73 23.09
C GLY A 52 -10.12 -13.05 22.39
N MET A 53 -9.51 -13.00 21.20
CA MET A 53 -9.18 -14.19 20.41
C MET A 53 -7.96 -14.93 20.99
N SER A 54 -7.93 -16.25 20.83
CA SER A 54 -6.75 -17.05 21.16
C SER A 54 -5.58 -16.72 20.21
N VAL A 55 -4.34 -16.91 20.66
CA VAL A 55 -3.15 -16.69 19.82
C VAL A 55 -3.20 -17.55 18.55
N ASN A 56 -3.71 -18.78 18.66
CA ASN A 56 -3.78 -19.70 17.52
C ASN A 56 -4.80 -19.24 16.47
N ASP A 57 -5.94 -18.70 16.90
CA ASP A 57 -6.94 -18.14 15.98
C ASP A 57 -6.48 -16.83 15.36
N SER A 58 -5.79 -15.99 16.15
CA SER A 58 -5.12 -14.79 15.63
C SER A 58 -4.13 -15.13 14.51
N ILE A 59 -3.28 -16.15 14.68
CA ILE A 59 -2.35 -16.61 13.62
C ILE A 59 -3.10 -16.99 12.34
N LYS A 60 -4.21 -17.74 12.44
CA LYS A 60 -5.03 -18.10 11.27
C LYS A 60 -5.57 -16.86 10.57
N VAL A 61 -6.12 -15.90 11.33
CA VAL A 61 -6.63 -14.64 10.77
C VAL A 61 -5.51 -13.82 10.13
N ARG A 62 -4.30 -13.84 10.69
CA ARG A 62 -3.14 -13.14 10.13
C ARG A 62 -2.65 -13.78 8.82
N ILE A 63 -2.68 -15.10 8.68
CA ILE A 63 -2.39 -15.78 7.41
C ILE A 63 -3.41 -15.36 6.35
N MET A 64 -4.70 -15.35 6.68
CA MET A 64 -5.75 -14.88 5.77
C MET A 64 -5.58 -13.38 5.43
N SER A 65 -5.19 -12.58 6.41
CA SER A 65 -4.92 -11.16 6.23
C SER A 65 -3.71 -10.91 5.33
N ALA A 66 -2.69 -11.77 5.37
CA ALA A 66 -1.52 -11.66 4.50
C ALA A 66 -1.90 -11.84 3.02
N ILE A 67 -2.84 -12.73 2.70
CA ILE A 67 -3.40 -12.87 1.34
C ILE A 67 -4.10 -11.57 0.93
N GLY A 68 -4.91 -11.00 1.83
CA GLY A 68 -5.54 -9.70 1.61
C GLY A 68 -4.50 -8.61 1.32
N CYS A 69 -3.46 -8.53 2.16
CA CYS A 69 -2.36 -7.58 2.00
C CYS A 69 -1.65 -7.74 0.65
N PHE A 70 -1.38 -8.97 0.22
CA PHE A 70 -0.79 -9.26 -1.09
C PHE A 70 -1.67 -8.67 -2.22
N VAL A 71 -2.98 -8.93 -2.18
CA VAL A 71 -3.92 -8.42 -3.18
C VAL A 71 -3.97 -6.89 -3.18
N THR A 72 -3.97 -6.26 -2.00
CA THR A 72 -4.18 -4.81 -1.87
C THR A 72 -2.92 -3.96 -1.91
N ALA A 73 -1.73 -4.53 -1.66
CA ALA A 73 -0.48 -3.78 -1.48
C ALA A 73 -0.14 -2.89 -2.69
N ARG A 74 -0.18 -3.45 -3.90
CA ARG A 74 0.18 -2.69 -5.11
C ARG A 74 -0.91 -1.74 -5.59
N PRO A 75 -2.20 -2.14 -5.63
CA PRO A 75 -3.28 -1.19 -5.90
C PRO A 75 -3.24 0.01 -4.95
N TYR A 76 -3.00 -0.22 -3.65
CA TYR A 76 -2.86 0.85 -2.67
C TYR A 76 -1.65 1.74 -2.97
N GLY A 77 -0.47 1.15 -3.21
CA GLY A 77 0.74 1.91 -3.54
C GLY A 77 0.53 2.82 -4.76
N LYS A 78 -0.03 2.29 -5.84
CA LYS A 78 -0.36 3.07 -7.05
C LYS A 78 -1.38 4.18 -6.77
N PHE A 79 -2.44 3.88 -6.02
CA PHE A 79 -3.47 4.86 -5.67
C PHE A 79 -2.89 5.99 -4.82
N ARG A 80 -2.12 5.66 -3.77
CA ARG A 80 -1.43 6.64 -2.92
C ARG A 80 -0.55 7.56 -3.76
N ASN A 81 0.26 7.01 -4.66
CA ASN A 81 1.15 7.80 -5.52
C ASN A 81 0.35 8.70 -6.49
N PHE A 82 -0.77 8.21 -7.02
CA PHE A 82 -1.68 9.01 -7.84
C PHE A 82 -2.24 10.20 -7.06
N VAL A 83 -2.71 9.99 -5.83
CA VAL A 83 -3.23 11.05 -4.96
C VAL A 83 -2.14 12.05 -4.60
N PHE A 84 -0.93 11.57 -4.26
CA PHE A 84 0.23 12.43 -3.99
C PHE A 84 0.55 13.35 -5.17
N ARG A 85 0.58 12.79 -6.39
CA ARG A 85 0.80 13.57 -7.61
C ARG A 85 -0.32 14.58 -7.87
N LYS A 86 -1.58 14.18 -7.66
CA LYS A 86 -2.74 15.08 -7.83
C LYS A 86 -2.76 16.22 -6.83
N CYS A 87 -2.26 15.99 -5.61
CA CYS A 87 -2.16 17.01 -4.56
C CYS A 87 -0.85 17.83 -4.61
N GLY A 88 0.03 17.57 -5.60
CA GLY A 88 1.34 18.22 -5.71
C GLY A 88 2.17 18.03 -4.45
N VAL A 89 2.25 16.80 -3.95
CA VAL A 89 3.11 16.42 -2.83
C VAL A 89 4.43 15.91 -3.38
N ASP A 90 5.50 16.58 -3.01
CA ASP A 90 6.88 16.26 -3.38
C ASP A 90 7.76 16.12 -2.12
N ASP A 91 9.06 15.91 -2.32
CA ASP A 91 10.02 15.79 -1.23
C ASP A 91 10.17 17.07 -0.39
N THR A 92 9.97 18.23 -1.00
CA THR A 92 10.05 19.54 -0.34
C THR A 92 8.79 19.89 0.46
N THR A 93 7.70 19.17 0.22
CA THR A 93 6.40 19.41 0.85
C THR A 93 6.47 19.14 2.36
N GLY A 94 5.98 20.10 3.14
CA GLY A 94 5.96 20.04 4.61
C GLY A 94 5.18 18.85 5.18
N PHE A 95 5.56 18.45 6.40
CA PHE A 95 5.03 17.27 7.09
C PHE A 95 3.50 17.25 7.20
N VAL A 96 2.88 18.41 7.41
CA VAL A 96 1.42 18.53 7.55
C VAL A 96 0.70 18.13 6.26
N LYS A 97 1.13 18.66 5.11
CA LYS A 97 0.50 18.35 3.81
C LYS A 97 0.70 16.88 3.44
N LYS A 98 1.88 16.31 3.70
CA LYS A 98 2.13 14.86 3.52
C LYS A 98 1.20 14.01 4.39
N THR A 99 1.05 14.38 5.66
CA THR A 99 0.15 13.71 6.61
C THR A 99 -1.29 13.75 6.15
N THR A 100 -1.81 14.93 5.80
CA THR A 100 -3.19 15.08 5.33
C THR A 100 -3.44 14.25 4.07
N VAL A 101 -2.52 14.28 3.11
CA VAL A 101 -2.68 13.54 1.85
C VAL A 101 -2.57 12.03 2.06
N ASP A 102 -1.66 11.56 2.93
CA ASP A 102 -1.57 10.14 3.32
C ASP A 102 -2.84 9.66 4.02
N THR A 103 -3.35 10.43 4.99
CA THR A 103 -4.58 10.15 5.72
C THR A 103 -5.78 10.09 4.77
N LEU A 104 -5.92 11.07 3.86
CA LEU A 104 -7.01 11.09 2.89
C LEU A 104 -6.91 9.94 1.88
N ALA A 105 -5.72 9.64 1.37
CA ALA A 105 -5.52 8.51 0.47
C ALA A 105 -5.89 7.19 1.15
N SER A 106 -5.49 7.00 2.41
CA SER A 106 -5.85 5.81 3.17
C SER A 106 -7.36 5.69 3.40
N ALA A 107 -8.00 6.79 3.83
CA ALA A 107 -9.44 6.87 4.05
C ALA A 107 -10.26 6.55 2.77
N ILE A 108 -9.90 7.17 1.64
CA ILE A 108 -10.60 6.97 0.37
C ILE A 108 -10.44 5.54 -0.13
N PHE A 109 -9.27 4.93 0.05
CA PHE A 109 -9.02 3.56 -0.42
C PHE A 109 -9.71 2.50 0.46
N GLN A 110 -9.75 2.72 1.77
CA GLN A 110 -10.35 1.76 2.72
C GLN A 110 -11.87 1.75 2.69
N THR A 111 -12.51 2.90 2.45
CA THR A 111 -13.98 3.03 2.43
C THR A 111 -14.66 2.03 1.47
N PRO A 112 -14.30 1.93 0.17
CA PRO A 112 -14.92 0.98 -0.74
C PRO A 112 -14.57 -0.47 -0.42
N LEU A 113 -13.36 -0.76 0.06
CA LEU A 113 -12.97 -2.11 0.48
C LEU A 113 -13.84 -2.60 1.63
N TYR A 114 -13.98 -1.79 2.67
CA TYR A 114 -14.75 -2.16 3.85
C TYR A 114 -16.26 -2.19 3.58
N THR A 115 -16.77 -1.24 2.79
CA THR A 115 -18.17 -1.25 2.35
C THR A 115 -18.49 -2.52 1.56
N GLY A 116 -17.59 -2.95 0.66
CA GLY A 116 -17.75 -4.20 -0.09
C GLY A 116 -17.80 -5.44 0.81
N ILE A 117 -16.95 -5.49 1.84
CA ILE A 117 -16.95 -6.58 2.83
C ILE A 117 -18.29 -6.61 3.60
N LEU A 118 -18.80 -5.46 4.05
CA LEU A 118 -20.05 -5.38 4.80
C LEU A 118 -21.28 -5.73 3.95
N ILE A 119 -21.30 -5.31 2.68
CA ILE A 119 -22.35 -5.72 1.74
C ILE A 119 -22.30 -7.24 1.53
N ALA A 120 -21.10 -7.80 1.31
CA ALA A 120 -20.93 -9.24 1.13
C ALA A 120 -21.31 -10.05 2.38
N SER A 121 -21.18 -9.48 3.58
CA SER A 121 -21.62 -10.11 4.83
C SER A 121 -23.11 -9.95 5.12
N GLY A 122 -23.86 -9.22 4.28
CA GLY A 122 -25.29 -8.97 4.49
C GLY A 122 -25.59 -7.97 5.61
N ALA A 123 -24.66 -7.04 5.90
CA ALA A 123 -24.85 -6.05 6.95
C ALA A 123 -25.95 -5.03 6.61
N ASP A 124 -26.65 -4.56 7.64
CA ASP A 124 -27.67 -3.50 7.47
C ASP A 124 -27.04 -2.18 6.97
N THR A 125 -27.82 -1.35 6.26
CA THR A 125 -27.33 -0.09 5.69
C THR A 125 -26.78 0.85 6.78
N ARG A 126 -27.41 0.90 7.96
CA ARG A 126 -26.94 1.72 9.09
C ARG A 126 -25.64 1.18 9.67
N GLN A 127 -25.52 -0.14 9.80
CA GLN A 127 -24.29 -0.80 10.25
C GLN A 127 -23.15 -0.57 9.27
N THR A 128 -23.46 -0.57 7.96
CA THR A 128 -22.52 -0.30 6.89
C THR A 128 -21.96 1.11 6.97
N ILE A 129 -22.82 2.13 7.12
CA ILE A 129 -22.40 3.52 7.23
C ILE A 129 -21.56 3.75 8.49
N VAL A 130 -22.01 3.25 9.64
CA VAL A 130 -21.29 3.42 10.91
C VAL A 130 -19.93 2.72 10.86
N GLY A 131 -19.90 1.46 10.41
CA GLY A 131 -18.67 0.69 10.26
C GLY A 131 -17.68 1.34 9.28
N ALA A 132 -18.15 1.77 8.11
CA ALA A 132 -17.32 2.46 7.12
C ALA A 132 -16.73 3.76 7.67
N THR A 133 -17.53 4.54 8.40
CA THR A 133 -17.07 5.79 9.03
C THR A 133 -16.01 5.53 10.10
N SER A 134 -16.22 4.53 10.96
CA SER A 134 -15.23 4.12 11.97
C SER A 134 -13.93 3.66 11.33
N MET A 135 -13.99 2.85 10.27
CA MET A 135 -12.79 2.42 9.56
C MET A 135 -12.08 3.56 8.84
N MET A 136 -12.83 4.53 8.29
CA MET A 136 -12.25 5.72 7.69
C MET A 136 -11.44 6.54 8.69
N LEU A 137 -11.89 6.65 9.95
CA LEU A 137 -11.15 7.34 11.01
C LEU A 137 -9.88 6.59 11.41
N VAL A 138 -9.97 5.27 11.57
CA VAL A 138 -8.80 4.42 11.89
C VAL A 138 -7.79 4.44 10.75
N ALA A 139 -8.25 4.33 9.50
CA ALA A 139 -7.42 4.46 8.30
C ALA A 139 -6.78 5.85 8.21
N GLY A 140 -7.50 6.90 8.57
CA GLY A 140 -6.97 8.25 8.61
C GLY A 140 -5.84 8.41 9.64
N LEU A 141 -6.02 7.87 10.85
CA LEU A 141 -5.02 7.90 11.92
C LEU A 141 -3.77 7.08 11.57
N THR A 142 -3.96 5.92 10.93
CA THR A 142 -2.87 4.99 10.59
C THR A 142 -2.23 5.27 9.23
N GLY A 143 -2.87 6.07 8.38
CA GLY A 143 -2.44 6.34 7.01
C GLY A 143 -1.03 6.92 6.93
N ARG A 144 -0.73 7.94 7.73
CA ARG A 144 0.62 8.54 7.73
C ARG A 144 1.69 7.65 8.40
N PRO A 145 1.45 7.06 9.59
CA PRO A 145 2.38 6.08 10.16
C PRO A 145 2.73 4.95 9.18
N TYR A 146 1.72 4.40 8.48
CA TYR A 146 1.93 3.37 7.48
C TYR A 146 2.70 3.90 6.25
N GLY A 147 2.31 5.07 5.72
CA GLY A 147 2.99 5.69 4.59
C GLY A 147 4.48 5.94 4.87
N ALA A 148 4.79 6.49 6.04
CA ALA A 148 6.17 6.72 6.47
C ALA A 148 6.96 5.42 6.64
N TYR A 149 6.35 4.38 7.24
CA TYR A 149 6.98 3.07 7.39
C TYR A 149 7.26 2.41 6.03
N ARG A 150 6.32 2.48 5.09
CA ARG A 150 6.49 2.00 3.72
C ARG A 150 7.63 2.73 3.01
N ASP A 151 7.67 4.05 3.08
CA ASP A 151 8.73 4.84 2.45
C ASP A 151 10.10 4.53 3.07
N PHE A 152 10.14 4.28 4.38
CA PHE A 152 11.32 3.78 5.07
C PHE A 152 11.77 2.40 4.55
N CYS A 153 10.86 1.44 4.40
CA CYS A 153 11.16 0.13 3.81
C CYS A 153 11.72 0.25 2.39
N MET A 154 11.13 1.11 1.55
CA MET A 154 11.62 1.37 0.19
C MET A 154 13.04 1.93 0.19
N LYS A 155 13.29 2.98 0.99
CA LYS A 155 14.61 3.62 1.10
C LYS A 155 15.65 2.63 1.62
N ARG A 156 15.30 1.77 2.58
CA ARG A 156 16.20 0.75 3.12
C ARG A 156 16.57 -0.33 2.10
N CYS A 157 15.72 -0.58 1.13
CA CYS A 157 15.91 -1.48 0.00
C CYS A 157 16.49 -0.78 -1.26
N GLY A 158 16.90 0.49 -1.16
CA GLY A 158 17.45 1.25 -2.28
C GLY A 158 16.43 1.61 -3.36
N ILE A 159 15.14 1.53 -3.05
CA ILE A 159 14.05 1.92 -3.96
C ILE A 159 13.58 3.33 -3.61
N LYS A 160 13.45 4.17 -4.62
CA LYS A 160 12.77 5.45 -4.49
C LYS A 160 11.24 5.26 -4.51
N PRO A 161 10.49 5.89 -3.60
CA PRO A 161 9.05 6.01 -3.72
C PRO A 161 8.66 6.57 -5.09
N GLU A 162 7.60 6.07 -5.72
CA GLU A 162 7.26 6.45 -7.11
C GLU A 162 6.87 7.93 -7.26
N TYR A 163 6.46 8.61 -6.17
CA TYR A 163 6.24 10.06 -6.21
C TYR A 163 7.57 10.86 -6.23
N GLU A 164 8.71 10.24 -5.92
CA GLU A 164 10.06 10.81 -6.05
C GLU A 164 10.70 10.51 -7.43
N ASP A 165 10.09 9.65 -8.26
CA ASP A 165 10.64 9.13 -9.54
C ASP A 165 10.48 10.12 -10.74
N LYS A 166 10.60 11.42 -10.47
CA LYS A 166 10.69 12.60 -11.38
C LYS A 166 9.40 13.42 -11.65
N ILE A 167 9.48 14.70 -11.31
CA ILE A 167 9.31 15.80 -12.28
C ILE A 167 10.73 16.14 -12.74
N GLU A 168 11.14 15.61 -13.89
CA GLU A 168 12.20 16.16 -14.75
C GLU A 168 11.54 16.45 -16.10
#